data_AF-A0A4S2L292-F1
#
_entry.id   AF-A0A4S2L292-F1
#
_cell.length_a   1.000
_cell.length_b   1.000
_cell.length_c   1.000
_cell.angle_alpha   90.00
_cell.angle_beta   90.00
_cell.angle_gamma   90.00
#
_symmetry.space_group_name_H-M   'P 1'
#
loop_
_entity.id
_entity.type
_entity.pdbx_description
1 polymer ?
#
loop_
_entity_poly.entity_id
_entity_poly.type
_entity_poly.pdbx_seq_one_letter_code
_entity_poly.pdbx_strand_id
1 'polypeptide(L)'
;MNLYLKFFIQQMEKLMNDGITILNSNNEKIKFVLRPLSASVDSVARPIIQNRIQFNGYYGCSWCYDKGVYAHGSMRYPFTESESLRSHENYLKDINEAKRMQRPINGVKGASILTTFKHFDCVWGFPVDYLHGILGGVVRQLWTEWNCPSSPFYLSRKQRQKIDQRLLNIKPPQEIHRLPRSFNEGKLKASEWRSWLLFYSVPCLTEILNDKALASFTRLVQSVYILLSQNISEENFKQCENDLIQFVGESEILYGKSVMTFNMHSLLHVVDSVRMSGPLWATSTFPYENDNFHLKQNVSGPNGVLHQIATKTLQRSRLKNAVINENKTDTCTIYCQGLFNLRKLVMQNTITVCGAVLIGE
;
A
#
# COMPACT_ATOMS: atom_id res chain seq x y z
N MET A 1 7.83 -5.19 -19.88
CA MET A 1 6.51 -5.30 -19.21
C MET A 1 5.38 -5.51 -20.20
N ASN A 2 5.18 -4.63 -21.20
CA ASN A 2 4.10 -4.76 -22.19
C ASN A 2 4.01 -6.15 -22.86
N LEU A 3 5.15 -6.76 -23.24
CA LEU A 3 5.16 -8.11 -23.80
C LEU A 3 4.63 -9.18 -22.81
N TYR A 4 5.04 -9.10 -21.55
CA TYR A 4 4.65 -10.06 -20.50
C TYR A 4 3.16 -9.97 -20.18
N LEU A 5 2.63 -8.74 -20.12
CA LEU A 5 1.22 -8.52 -19.82
C LEU A 5 0.29 -8.74 -21.01
N LYS A 6 0.79 -8.79 -22.26
CA LYS A 6 -0.05 -8.88 -23.47
C LYS A 6 -1.13 -9.98 -23.40
N PHE A 7 -0.73 -11.20 -23.05
CA PHE A 7 -1.68 -12.33 -22.96
C PHE A 7 -2.67 -12.19 -21.81
N PHE A 8 -2.24 -11.58 -20.70
CA PHE A 8 -3.14 -11.25 -19.60
C PHE A 8 -4.17 -10.21 -20.02
N ILE A 9 -3.74 -9.12 -20.67
CA ILE A 9 -4.63 -8.06 -21.18
C ILE A 9 -5.66 -8.61 -22.16
N GLN A 10 -5.26 -9.47 -23.10
CA GLN A 10 -6.18 -10.08 -24.06
C GLN A 10 -7.27 -10.94 -23.37
N GLN A 11 -6.91 -11.71 -22.35
CA GLN A 11 -7.88 -12.48 -21.55
C GLN A 11 -8.81 -11.55 -20.77
N MET A 12 -8.26 -10.50 -20.17
CA MET A 12 -9.02 -9.50 -19.43
C MET A 12 -10.01 -8.77 -20.33
N GLU A 13 -9.60 -8.34 -21.53
CA GLU A 13 -10.48 -7.69 -22.51
C GLU A 13 -11.66 -8.60 -22.89
N LYS A 14 -11.42 -9.91 -23.07
CA LYS A 14 -12.49 -10.88 -23.30
C LYS A 14 -13.48 -10.91 -22.12
N LEU A 15 -12.98 -11.00 -20.88
CA LEU A 15 -13.81 -11.00 -19.68
C LEU A 15 -14.53 -9.66 -19.44
N MET A 16 -13.96 -8.55 -19.93
CA MET A 16 -14.57 -7.23 -19.85
C MET A 16 -15.68 -7.04 -20.89
N ASN A 17 -15.54 -7.59 -22.09
CA ASN A 17 -16.52 -7.42 -23.17
C ASN A 17 -17.61 -8.51 -23.10
N ASP A 18 -17.18 -9.77 -23.01
CA ASP A 18 -18.06 -10.93 -23.12
C ASP A 18 -18.64 -11.34 -21.77
N GLY A 19 -17.86 -11.17 -20.68
CA GLY A 19 -18.21 -11.63 -19.34
C GLY A 19 -18.23 -13.15 -19.19
N ILE A 20 -18.73 -13.61 -18.04
CA ILE A 20 -19.00 -15.02 -17.74
C ILE A 20 -20.46 -15.14 -17.32
N THR A 21 -21.23 -15.99 -18.00
CA THR A 21 -22.61 -16.29 -17.62
C THR A 21 -22.65 -17.60 -16.86
N ILE A 22 -23.21 -17.59 -15.65
CA ILE A 22 -23.48 -18.79 -14.85
C ILE A 22 -24.96 -18.91 -14.56
N LEU A 23 -25.42 -20.12 -14.26
CA LEU A 23 -26.76 -20.35 -13.71
C LEU A 23 -26.67 -20.31 -12.19
N ASN A 24 -27.57 -19.58 -11.54
CA ASN A 24 -27.71 -19.65 -10.09
C ASN A 24 -28.49 -20.91 -9.66
N SER A 25 -28.68 -21.07 -8.36
CA SER A 25 -29.46 -22.18 -7.77
C SER A 25 -30.91 -22.25 -8.26
N ASN A 26 -31.44 -21.15 -8.81
CA ASN A 26 -32.81 -21.02 -9.30
C ASN A 26 -32.88 -21.14 -10.84
N ASN A 27 -31.82 -21.57 -11.52
CA ASN A 27 -31.67 -21.62 -12.98
C ASN A 27 -31.75 -20.26 -13.68
N GLU A 28 -31.54 -19.16 -12.97
CA GLU A 28 -31.46 -17.83 -13.56
C GLU A 28 -30.05 -17.57 -14.10
N LYS A 29 -29.97 -16.99 -15.30
CA LYS A 29 -28.69 -16.62 -15.91
C LYS A 29 -28.17 -15.32 -15.30
N ILE A 30 -27.05 -15.40 -14.60
CA ILE A 30 -26.33 -14.25 -14.07
C ILE A 30 -25.07 -14.03 -14.91
N LYS A 31 -24.93 -12.82 -15.45
CA LYS A 31 -23.75 -12.41 -16.22
C LYS A 31 -22.81 -11.57 -15.35
N PHE A 32 -21.61 -12.09 -15.12
CA PHE A 32 -20.52 -11.39 -14.46
C PHE A 32 -19.64 -10.71 -15.51
N VAL A 33 -19.30 -9.45 -15.32
CA VAL A 33 -18.41 -8.71 -16.21
C VAL A 33 -17.26 -8.15 -15.39
N LEU A 34 -16.05 -8.31 -15.92
CA LEU A 34 -14.86 -7.81 -15.25
C LEU A 34 -14.66 -6.31 -15.52
N ARG A 35 -14.26 -5.57 -14.48
CA ARG A 35 -13.87 -4.15 -14.58
C ARG A 35 -12.62 -3.91 -13.72
N PRO A 36 -11.44 -3.72 -14.33
CA PRO A 36 -10.23 -3.37 -13.57
C PRO A 36 -10.39 -1.96 -13.00
N LEU A 37 -10.28 -1.83 -11.68
CA LEU A 37 -10.42 -0.54 -10.99
C LEU A 37 -9.07 0.03 -10.59
N SER A 38 -8.17 -0.81 -10.08
CA SER A 38 -6.86 -0.39 -9.60
C SER A 38 -5.79 -1.47 -9.80
N ALA A 39 -4.53 -1.03 -9.77
CA ALA A 39 -3.34 -1.86 -9.81
C ALA A 39 -2.44 -1.50 -8.62
N SER A 40 -2.59 -2.23 -7.52
CA SER A 40 -1.78 -2.07 -6.31
C SER A 40 -0.35 -2.54 -6.53
N VAL A 41 0.57 -1.59 -6.59
CA VAL A 41 2.00 -1.85 -6.84
C VAL A 41 2.87 -0.87 -6.06
N ASP A 42 4.06 -1.32 -5.68
CA ASP A 42 5.04 -0.48 -5.03
C ASP A 42 5.61 0.61 -5.98
N SER A 43 6.34 1.56 -5.42
CA SER A 43 6.94 2.68 -6.16
C SER A 43 7.97 2.24 -7.21
N VAL A 44 8.53 1.02 -7.12
CA VAL A 44 9.52 0.48 -8.07
C VAL A 44 8.82 -0.12 -9.29
N ALA A 45 7.76 -0.90 -9.06
CA ALA A 45 6.98 -1.59 -10.08
C ALA A 45 6.03 -0.65 -10.83
N ARG A 46 5.44 0.35 -10.14
CA ARG A 46 4.50 1.33 -10.72
C ARG A 46 5.00 1.95 -12.04
N PRO A 47 6.18 2.63 -12.09
CA PRO A 47 6.67 3.25 -13.31
C PRO A 47 7.01 2.24 -14.41
N ILE A 48 7.33 0.99 -14.07
CA ILE A 48 7.59 -0.07 -15.07
C ILE A 48 6.30 -0.42 -15.79
N ILE A 49 5.21 -0.57 -15.05
CA ILE A 49 3.88 -0.91 -15.60
C ILE A 49 3.29 0.29 -16.34
N GLN A 50 3.42 1.50 -15.80
CA GLN A 50 3.00 2.74 -16.46
C GLN A 50 3.90 3.11 -17.66
N ASN A 51 5.01 2.42 -17.90
CA ASN A 51 6.00 2.82 -18.91
C ASN A 51 6.49 4.28 -18.72
N ARG A 52 6.81 4.62 -17.48
CA ARG A 52 7.32 5.92 -17.03
C ARG A 52 8.74 5.83 -16.49
N ILE A 53 9.38 6.98 -16.30
CA ILE A 53 10.63 7.06 -15.54
C ILE A 53 10.36 6.72 -14.06
N GLN A 54 11.38 6.21 -13.38
CA GLN A 54 11.25 5.82 -11.97
C GLN A 54 11.17 7.05 -11.05
N PHE A 55 10.74 6.81 -9.81
CA PHE A 55 10.60 7.82 -8.76
C PHE A 55 11.90 8.61 -8.46
N ASN A 56 13.07 8.10 -8.86
CA ASN A 56 14.36 8.77 -8.74
C ASN A 56 14.70 9.69 -9.93
N GLY A 57 13.80 9.86 -10.91
CA GLY A 57 13.94 10.81 -12.01
C GLY A 57 13.27 12.15 -11.73
N TYR A 58 13.64 13.19 -12.50
CA TYR A 58 13.13 14.56 -12.33
C TYR A 58 11.60 14.68 -12.43
N TYR A 59 10.94 13.87 -13.25
CA TYR A 59 9.46 13.80 -13.35
C TYR A 59 8.94 12.42 -12.95
N GLY A 60 9.50 11.89 -11.86
CA GLY A 60 9.24 10.53 -11.39
C GLY A 60 7.90 10.34 -10.68
N CYS A 61 7.20 11.43 -10.31
CA CYS A 61 5.90 11.33 -9.66
C CYS A 61 4.81 10.89 -10.64
N SER A 62 4.12 9.79 -10.31
CA SER A 62 3.06 9.24 -11.14
C SER A 62 1.81 10.13 -11.22
N TRP A 63 1.59 10.97 -10.21
CA TRP A 63 0.32 11.69 -10.02
C TRP A 63 0.39 13.19 -10.33
N CYS A 64 1.57 13.81 -10.29
CA CYS A 64 1.73 15.24 -10.62
C CYS A 64 2.92 15.51 -11.56
N TYR A 65 3.00 16.76 -12.02
CA TYR A 65 4.07 17.28 -12.87
C TYR A 65 5.24 17.90 -12.10
N ASP A 66 5.23 17.83 -10.77
CA ASP A 66 6.28 18.40 -9.95
C ASP A 66 7.65 17.83 -10.33
N LYS A 67 8.59 18.75 -10.51
CA LYS A 67 9.95 18.42 -10.89
C LYS A 67 10.78 18.19 -9.63
N GLY A 68 11.22 16.96 -9.44
CA GLY A 68 12.20 16.63 -8.40
C GLY A 68 13.53 17.37 -8.62
N VAL A 69 14.34 17.45 -7.58
CA VAL A 69 15.69 18.01 -7.59
C VAL A 69 16.69 16.99 -7.10
N TYR A 70 17.87 16.92 -7.71
CA TYR A 70 18.93 16.06 -7.22
C TYR A 70 19.65 16.77 -6.07
N ALA A 71 19.47 16.28 -4.85
CA ALA A 71 20.03 16.87 -3.63
C ALA A 71 20.35 15.79 -2.59
N HIS A 72 21.44 15.98 -1.84
CA HIS A 72 21.88 15.03 -0.82
C HIS A 72 22.08 13.60 -1.36
N GLY A 73 22.68 13.48 -2.56
CA GLY A 73 23.00 12.19 -3.19
C GLY A 73 21.82 11.42 -3.78
N SER A 74 20.61 11.97 -3.77
CA SER A 74 19.44 11.32 -4.36
C SER A 74 18.40 12.33 -4.89
N MET A 75 17.38 11.84 -5.60
CA MET A 75 16.25 12.67 -5.99
C MET A 75 15.41 13.06 -4.76
N ARG A 76 15.04 14.33 -4.67
CA ARG A 76 14.14 14.91 -3.67
C ARG A 76 12.99 15.62 -4.37
N TYR A 77 11.86 15.73 -3.69
CA TYR A 77 10.66 16.42 -4.16
C TYR A 77 10.29 17.49 -3.12
N PRO A 78 11.01 18.63 -3.11
CA PRO A 78 10.69 19.75 -2.23
C PRO A 78 9.23 20.14 -2.37
N PHE A 79 8.64 20.60 -1.28
CA PHE A 79 7.27 21.06 -1.24
C PHE A 79 7.09 22.27 -2.15
N THR A 80 6.01 22.27 -2.93
CA THR A 80 5.62 23.40 -3.77
C THR A 80 4.15 23.73 -3.53
N GLU A 81 3.79 25.00 -3.55
CA GLU A 81 2.41 25.46 -3.30
C GLU A 81 1.46 25.18 -4.47
N SER A 82 1.99 25.00 -5.68
CA SER A 82 1.21 24.79 -6.91
C SER A 82 1.50 23.41 -7.47
N GLU A 83 0.70 22.44 -7.05
CA GLU A 83 0.76 21.09 -7.59
C GLU A 83 -0.10 20.98 -8.86
N SER A 84 0.53 20.65 -9.98
CA SER A 84 -0.18 20.34 -11.21
C SER A 84 -0.41 18.83 -11.29
N LEU A 85 -1.65 18.40 -11.04
CA LEU A 85 -2.03 16.99 -11.09
C LEU A 85 -2.11 16.49 -12.54
N ARG A 86 -1.80 15.21 -12.71
CA ARG A 86 -2.00 14.47 -13.95
C ARG A 86 -3.43 13.94 -13.99
N SER A 87 -4.03 14.03 -15.16
CA SER A 87 -5.25 13.30 -15.49
C SER A 87 -4.93 12.19 -16.50
N HIS A 88 -5.88 11.26 -16.68
CA HIS A 88 -5.78 10.26 -17.73
C HIS A 88 -5.56 10.88 -19.11
N GLU A 89 -6.31 11.93 -19.44
CA GLU A 89 -6.27 12.60 -20.74
C GLU A 89 -4.91 13.29 -20.96
N ASN A 90 -4.40 14.00 -19.95
CA ASN A 90 -3.10 14.65 -20.08
C ASN A 90 -1.96 13.62 -20.15
N TYR A 91 -2.10 12.48 -19.45
CA TYR A 91 -1.17 11.36 -19.61
C TYR A 91 -1.20 10.76 -21.02
N LEU A 92 -2.36 10.63 -21.66
CA LEU A 92 -2.45 10.20 -23.07
C LEU A 92 -1.81 11.22 -24.03
N LYS A 93 -1.93 12.52 -23.75
CA LYS A 93 -1.23 13.57 -24.52
C LYS A 93 0.29 13.44 -24.37
N ASP A 94 0.79 13.24 -23.15
CA ASP A 94 2.22 13.00 -22.87
C ASP A 94 2.74 11.77 -23.62
N ILE A 95 1.94 10.68 -23.72
CA ILE A 95 2.30 9.49 -24.51
C ILE A 95 2.48 9.84 -25.99
N ASN A 96 1.52 10.54 -26.58
CA ASN A 96 1.55 10.91 -28.00
C ASN A 96 2.75 11.81 -28.29
N GLU A 97 3.03 12.75 -27.39
CA GLU A 97 4.17 13.66 -27.51
C GLU A 97 5.51 12.92 -27.33
N ALA A 98 5.61 12.01 -26.36
CA ALA A 98 6.80 11.17 -26.19
C ALA A 98 7.08 10.30 -27.43
N LYS A 99 6.02 9.76 -28.05
CA LYS A 99 6.11 9.01 -29.31
C LYS A 99 6.57 9.89 -30.47
N ARG A 100 6.03 11.11 -30.60
CA ARG A 100 6.40 12.07 -31.65
C ARG A 100 7.85 12.52 -31.51
N MET A 101 8.27 12.83 -30.30
CA MET A 101 9.59 13.39 -30.00
C MET A 101 10.67 12.32 -29.80
N GLN A 102 10.29 11.03 -29.76
CA GLN A 102 11.19 9.89 -29.53
C GLN A 102 12.05 10.03 -28.26
N ARG A 103 11.49 10.66 -27.22
CA ARG A 103 12.14 10.87 -25.93
C ARG A 103 11.10 10.94 -24.81
N PRO A 104 11.48 10.71 -23.55
CA PRO A 104 10.55 10.89 -22.45
C PRO A 104 10.05 12.33 -22.34
N ILE A 105 8.74 12.50 -22.18
CA ILE A 105 8.07 13.79 -22.00
C ILE A 105 7.33 13.75 -20.66
N ASN A 106 7.60 14.73 -19.80
CA ASN A 106 7.02 14.80 -18.45
C ASN A 106 7.12 13.46 -17.69
N GLY A 107 8.21 12.71 -17.88
CA GLY A 107 8.42 11.42 -17.25
C GLY A 107 7.68 10.23 -17.86
N VAL A 108 6.91 10.41 -18.93
CA VAL A 108 6.31 9.34 -19.72
C VAL A 108 7.27 8.91 -20.82
N LYS A 109 7.57 7.60 -20.91
CA LYS A 109 8.47 7.06 -21.95
C LYS A 109 7.71 6.56 -23.18
N GLY A 110 6.41 6.28 -23.02
CA GLY A 110 5.53 5.82 -24.08
C GLY A 110 4.30 5.13 -23.49
N ALA A 111 3.51 4.47 -24.34
CA ALA A 111 2.28 3.81 -23.91
C ALA A 111 2.56 2.59 -22.99
N SER A 112 1.77 2.48 -21.94
CA SER A 112 1.59 1.23 -21.19
C SER A 112 0.58 0.36 -21.92
N ILE A 113 0.71 -0.97 -21.87
CA ILE A 113 -0.33 -1.86 -22.41
C ILE A 113 -1.69 -1.66 -21.71
N LEU A 114 -1.71 -1.14 -20.48
CA LEU A 114 -2.95 -0.88 -19.75
C LEU A 114 -3.75 0.30 -20.32
N THR A 115 -3.18 1.12 -21.20
CA THR A 115 -3.94 2.17 -21.89
C THR A 115 -4.96 1.62 -22.87
N THR A 116 -4.95 0.31 -23.18
CA THR A 116 -5.98 -0.33 -24.01
C THR A 116 -7.27 -0.60 -23.24
N PHE A 117 -7.22 -0.62 -21.91
CA PHE A 117 -8.40 -0.79 -21.07
C PHE A 117 -9.25 0.47 -21.05
N LYS A 118 -10.43 0.44 -21.71
CA LYS A 118 -11.36 1.57 -21.82
C LYS A 118 -11.80 2.21 -20.49
N HIS A 119 -11.74 1.47 -19.38
CA HIS A 119 -12.26 1.91 -18.08
C HIS A 119 -11.19 1.98 -16.99
N PHE A 120 -9.91 1.97 -17.38
CA PHE A 120 -8.81 2.00 -16.43
C PHE A 120 -8.03 3.31 -16.52
N ASP A 121 -8.02 4.07 -15.43
CA ASP A 121 -7.22 5.28 -15.34
C ASP A 121 -5.73 4.93 -15.14
N CYS A 122 -4.92 5.18 -16.15
CA CYS A 122 -3.47 4.92 -16.09
C CYS A 122 -2.66 5.83 -15.14
N VAL A 123 -3.28 6.85 -14.53
CA VAL A 123 -2.70 7.69 -13.48
C VAL A 123 -3.27 7.25 -12.13
N TRP A 124 -4.58 7.41 -11.93
CA TRP A 124 -5.25 7.23 -10.64
C TRP A 124 -5.73 5.80 -10.36
N GLY A 125 -5.73 4.93 -11.37
CA GLY A 125 -5.83 3.48 -11.20
C GLY A 125 -4.58 2.86 -10.56
N PHE A 126 -3.53 3.65 -10.28
CA PHE A 126 -2.36 3.24 -9.51
C PHE A 126 -2.36 3.91 -8.14
N PRO A 127 -2.91 3.26 -7.11
CA PRO A 127 -3.00 3.84 -5.79
C PRO A 127 -1.63 4.07 -5.14
N VAL A 128 -1.59 5.00 -4.17
CA VAL A 128 -0.47 5.13 -3.25
C VAL A 128 -0.37 3.84 -2.43
N ASP A 129 0.83 3.27 -2.35
CA ASP A 129 1.02 2.02 -1.62
C ASP A 129 1.19 2.28 -0.11
N TYR A 130 0.21 1.82 0.65
CA TYR A 130 0.22 1.91 2.11
C TYR A 130 1.43 1.21 2.74
N LEU A 131 1.81 0.02 2.25
CA LEU A 131 2.82 -0.82 2.89
C LEU A 131 4.23 -0.23 2.70
N HIS A 132 4.67 -0.05 1.45
CA HIS A 132 6.04 0.39 1.17
C HIS A 132 6.16 1.92 1.16
N GLY A 133 5.12 2.65 0.75
CA GLY A 133 5.13 4.10 0.68
C GLY A 133 5.00 4.75 2.05
N ILE A 134 3.91 4.47 2.76
CA ILE A 134 3.60 5.12 4.04
C ILE A 134 4.36 4.46 5.18
N LEU A 135 4.15 3.16 5.43
CA LEU A 135 4.72 2.49 6.61
C LEU A 135 6.23 2.25 6.48
N GLY A 136 6.64 1.52 5.44
CA GLY A 136 8.05 1.20 5.18
C GLY A 136 8.87 2.36 4.66
N GLY A 137 8.21 3.41 4.16
CA GLY A 137 8.80 4.62 3.60
C GLY A 137 8.80 5.75 4.62
N VAL A 138 7.69 6.49 4.73
CA VAL A 138 7.61 7.72 5.54
C VAL A 138 7.82 7.45 7.04
N VAL A 139 7.06 6.53 7.64
CA VAL A 139 7.12 6.29 9.09
C VAL A 139 8.50 5.81 9.52
N ARG A 140 9.05 4.85 8.77
CA ARG A 140 10.42 4.35 9.00
C ARG A 140 11.46 5.44 8.77
N GLN A 141 11.28 6.32 7.78
CA GLN A 141 12.19 7.42 7.51
C GLN A 141 12.23 8.40 8.69
N LEU A 142 11.08 8.84 9.22
CA LEU A 142 11.05 9.74 10.37
C LEU A 142 11.72 9.12 11.60
N TRP A 143 11.47 7.84 11.88
CA TRP A 143 12.17 7.13 12.95
C TRP A 143 13.70 7.13 12.72
N THR A 144 14.14 6.95 11.47
CA THR A 144 15.57 7.01 11.11
C THR A 144 16.13 8.41 11.35
N GLU A 145 15.39 9.46 10.99
CA GLU A 145 15.79 10.85 11.26
C GLU A 145 15.94 11.12 12.76
N TRP A 146 14.99 10.67 13.59
CA TRP A 146 15.10 10.83 15.04
C TRP A 146 16.23 9.99 15.67
N ASN A 147 16.82 9.06 14.92
CA ASN A 147 18.01 8.29 15.31
C ASN A 147 19.31 8.84 14.73
N CYS A 148 19.26 9.85 13.87
CA CYS A 148 20.44 10.43 13.24
C CYS A 148 21.00 11.58 14.08
N PRO A 149 22.27 11.54 14.54
CA PRO A 149 22.86 12.60 15.35
C PRO A 149 22.85 13.99 14.69
N SER A 150 22.80 14.06 13.36
CA SER A 150 22.72 15.32 12.62
C SER A 150 21.29 15.87 12.48
N SER A 151 20.28 15.13 12.93
CA SER A 151 18.88 15.56 12.86
C SER A 151 18.60 16.66 13.89
N PRO A 152 17.86 17.71 13.54
CA PRO A 152 17.41 18.74 14.50
C PRO A 152 16.61 18.17 15.68
N PHE A 153 16.00 17.00 15.50
CA PHE A 153 15.18 16.32 16.51
C PHE A 153 15.76 14.96 16.91
N TYR A 154 17.09 14.87 16.94
CA TYR A 154 17.79 13.68 17.40
C TYR A 154 17.37 13.27 18.82
N LEU A 155 16.99 12.01 18.99
CA LEU A 155 16.71 11.41 20.29
C LEU A 155 18.00 10.88 20.89
N SER A 156 18.32 11.26 22.12
CA SER A 156 19.43 10.67 22.86
C SER A 156 19.19 9.18 23.15
N ARG A 157 20.27 8.45 23.48
CA ARG A 157 20.17 7.04 23.89
C ARG A 157 19.18 6.84 25.06
N LYS A 158 19.20 7.74 26.04
CA LYS A 158 18.29 7.71 27.20
C LYS A 158 16.83 7.91 26.79
N GLN A 159 16.55 8.84 25.90
CA GLN A 159 15.20 9.07 25.36
C GLN A 159 14.69 7.85 24.59
N ARG A 160 15.54 7.24 23.75
CA ARG A 160 15.17 6.00 23.02
C ARG A 160 14.91 4.82 23.95
N GLN A 161 15.70 4.66 25.01
CA GLN A 161 15.44 3.64 26.03
C GLN A 161 14.09 3.87 26.72
N LYS A 162 13.72 5.13 27.03
CA LYS A 162 12.42 5.46 27.60
C LYS A 162 11.27 5.14 26.63
N ILE A 163 11.44 5.45 25.34
CA ILE A 163 10.47 5.08 24.28
C ILE A 163 10.31 3.57 24.19
N ASP A 164 11.42 2.82 24.19
CA ASP A 164 11.43 1.36 24.11
C ASP A 164 10.74 0.72 25.32
N GLN A 165 11.01 1.24 26.52
CA GLN A 165 10.32 0.81 27.76
C GLN A 165 8.81 1.07 27.68
N ARG A 166 8.38 2.24 27.19
CA ARG A 166 6.96 2.54 26.98
C ARG A 166 6.33 1.57 25.99
N LEU A 167 7.00 1.31 24.86
CA LEU A 167 6.54 0.39 23.83
C LEU A 167 6.37 -1.05 24.37
N LEU A 168 7.35 -1.56 25.11
CA LEU A 168 7.33 -2.92 25.67
C LEU A 168 6.29 -3.10 26.78
N ASN A 169 5.86 -2.03 27.44
CA ASN A 169 4.79 -2.07 28.44
C ASN A 169 3.38 -2.09 27.84
N ILE A 170 3.24 -1.86 26.52
CA ILE A 170 1.94 -1.89 25.86
C ILE A 170 1.45 -3.33 25.72
N LYS A 171 0.22 -3.58 26.17
CA LYS A 171 -0.48 -4.86 26.01
C LYS A 171 -1.52 -4.71 24.90
N PRO A 172 -1.22 -5.16 23.66
CA PRO A 172 -2.17 -5.03 22.58
C PRO A 172 -3.35 -5.99 22.73
N PRO A 173 -4.51 -5.66 22.11
CA PRO A 173 -5.62 -6.61 22.00
C PRO A 173 -5.27 -7.71 20.97
N GLN A 174 -6.07 -8.78 20.94
CA GLN A 174 -5.77 -10.01 20.18
C GLN A 174 -5.70 -9.79 18.66
N GLU A 175 -6.36 -8.75 18.14
CA GLU A 175 -6.37 -8.40 16.71
C GLU A 175 -4.99 -7.96 16.21
N ILE A 176 -4.12 -7.49 17.11
CA ILE A 176 -2.74 -7.17 16.76
C ILE A 176 -1.88 -8.42 16.91
N HIS A 177 -1.72 -9.13 15.80
CA HIS A 177 -0.99 -10.41 15.73
C HIS A 177 0.47 -10.35 16.23
N ARG A 178 1.13 -9.18 16.22
CA ARG A 178 2.53 -9.05 16.66
C ARG A 178 2.62 -8.20 17.91
N LEU A 179 3.16 -8.78 18.97
CA LEU A 179 3.50 -8.06 20.19
C LEU A 179 4.58 -7.00 19.91
N PRO A 180 4.53 -5.86 20.63
CA PRO A 180 5.62 -4.89 20.62
C PRO A 180 6.95 -5.56 20.99
N ARG A 181 8.02 -5.14 20.30
CA ARG A 181 9.38 -5.61 20.56
C ARG A 181 10.36 -4.44 20.47
N SER A 182 11.58 -4.64 20.97
CA SER A 182 12.56 -3.55 21.03
C SER A 182 13.00 -3.10 19.65
N PHE A 183 13.21 -1.80 19.47
CA PHE A 183 13.82 -1.25 18.25
C PHE A 183 15.27 -1.74 18.04
N ASN A 184 15.91 -2.29 19.08
CA ASN A 184 17.27 -2.84 19.01
C ASN A 184 17.32 -4.26 18.41
N GLU A 185 16.17 -4.94 18.27
CA GLU A 185 16.08 -6.29 17.70
C GLU A 185 16.09 -6.28 16.15
N GLY A 186 16.64 -5.22 15.56
CA GLY A 186 16.80 -5.08 14.12
C GLY A 186 15.60 -4.45 13.41
N LYS A 187 15.52 -4.68 12.10
CA LYS A 187 14.53 -4.01 11.23
C LYS A 187 13.11 -4.45 11.57
N LEU A 188 12.24 -3.48 11.84
CA LEU A 188 10.80 -3.71 11.98
C LEU A 188 10.13 -4.04 10.65
N LYS A 189 9.16 -4.95 10.69
CA LYS A 189 8.28 -5.30 9.57
C LYS A 189 7.20 -4.23 9.37
N ALA A 190 6.63 -4.17 8.17
CA ALA A 190 5.58 -3.20 7.87
C ALA A 190 4.36 -3.31 8.81
N SER A 191 3.96 -4.51 9.22
CA SER A 191 2.89 -4.70 10.21
C SER A 191 3.22 -4.11 11.58
N GLU A 192 4.50 -4.08 11.96
CA GLU A 192 4.96 -3.49 13.22
C GLU A 192 5.00 -1.96 13.10
N TRP A 193 5.41 -1.43 11.94
CA TRP A 193 5.28 0.00 11.62
C TRP A 193 3.82 0.46 11.60
N ARG A 194 2.89 -0.38 11.16
CA ARG A 194 1.45 -0.09 11.24
C ARG A 194 1.01 0.10 12.69
N SER A 195 1.32 -0.86 13.55
CA SER A 195 0.92 -0.78 14.97
C SER A 195 1.61 0.39 15.67
N TRP A 196 2.89 0.62 15.35
CA TRP A 196 3.62 1.79 15.81
C TRP A 196 2.91 3.08 15.42
N LEU A 197 2.64 3.30 14.12
CA LEU A 197 1.99 4.51 13.63
C LEU A 197 0.63 4.74 14.31
N LEU A 198 -0.26 3.75 14.28
CA LEU A 198 -1.66 3.95 14.63
C LEU A 198 -1.94 3.91 16.14
N PHE A 199 -1.15 3.16 16.92
CA PHE A 199 -1.53 2.84 18.30
C PHE A 199 -0.46 3.21 19.33
N TYR A 200 0.83 3.12 18.99
CA TYR A 200 1.89 3.17 20.01
C TYR A 200 2.71 4.45 19.97
N SER A 201 2.90 5.02 18.79
CA SER A 201 3.89 6.08 18.56
C SER A 201 3.61 7.33 19.38
N VAL A 202 2.40 7.88 19.32
CA VAL A 202 2.01 9.09 20.08
C VAL A 202 2.26 8.92 21.59
N PRO A 203 1.66 7.93 22.31
CA PRO A 203 1.90 7.79 23.75
C PRO A 203 3.36 7.46 24.08
N CYS A 204 4.10 6.78 23.20
CA CYS A 204 5.51 6.52 23.40
C CYS A 204 6.37 7.79 23.27
N LEU A 205 6.02 8.70 22.35
CA LEU A 205 6.80 9.90 22.00
C LEU A 205 6.43 11.15 22.83
N THR A 206 5.23 11.22 23.41
CA THR A 206 4.76 12.34 24.23
C THR A 206 5.75 12.67 25.35
N GLU A 207 6.07 13.95 25.56
CA GLU A 207 7.09 14.44 26.53
C GLU A 207 8.54 13.97 26.23
N ILE A 208 8.82 13.39 25.06
CA ILE A 208 10.16 12.93 24.68
C ILE A 208 10.61 13.57 23.38
N LEU A 209 9.78 13.49 22.33
CA LEU A 209 10.02 14.15 21.06
C LEU A 209 9.66 15.65 21.17
N ASN A 210 10.33 16.50 20.41
CA ASN A 210 10.00 17.92 20.34
C ASN A 210 8.53 18.13 19.95
N ASP A 211 7.85 19.09 20.61
CA ASP A 211 6.42 19.31 20.45
C ASP A 211 6.01 19.64 19.00
N LYS A 212 6.83 20.40 18.26
CA LYS A 212 6.53 20.71 16.85
C LYS A 212 6.63 19.47 15.97
N ALA A 213 7.69 18.68 16.17
CA ALA A 213 7.87 17.41 15.47
C ALA A 213 6.76 16.40 15.80
N LEU A 214 6.35 16.32 17.08
CA LEU A 214 5.26 15.45 17.51
C LEU A 214 3.90 15.88 16.97
N ALA A 215 3.61 17.19 16.98
CA ALA A 215 2.37 17.73 16.42
C ALA A 215 2.27 17.43 14.91
N SER A 216 3.35 17.70 14.17
CA SER A 216 3.44 17.38 12.74
C SER A 216 3.22 15.89 12.48
N PHE A 217 3.96 15.01 13.19
CA PHE A 217 3.80 13.57 13.06
C PHE A 217 2.38 13.08 13.43
N THR A 218 1.71 13.72 14.40
CA THR A 218 0.34 13.37 14.78
C THR A 218 -0.66 13.64 13.65
N ARG A 219 -0.42 14.64 12.78
CA ARG A 219 -1.23 14.86 11.57
C ARG A 219 -1.18 13.68 10.62
N LEU A 220 0.01 13.10 10.43
CA LEU A 220 0.19 11.88 9.65
C LEU A 220 -0.57 10.71 10.30
N VAL A 221 -0.46 10.53 11.62
CA VAL A 221 -1.18 9.48 12.36
C VAL A 221 -2.69 9.60 12.16
N GLN A 222 -3.24 10.79 12.37
CA GLN A 222 -4.67 11.08 12.25
C GLN A 222 -5.17 10.87 10.81
N SER A 223 -4.45 11.40 9.82
CA SER A 223 -4.83 11.26 8.42
C SER A 223 -4.84 9.79 7.99
N VAL A 224 -3.79 9.02 8.33
CA VAL A 224 -3.72 7.60 7.97
C VAL A 224 -4.80 6.79 8.69
N TYR A 225 -5.12 7.11 9.95
CA TYR A 225 -6.24 6.48 10.66
C TYR A 225 -7.57 6.71 9.93
N ILE A 226 -7.87 7.96 9.57
CA ILE A 226 -9.10 8.31 8.86
C ILE A 226 -9.16 7.59 7.49
N LEU A 227 -8.07 7.61 6.73
CA LEU A 227 -7.97 7.01 5.39
C LEU A 227 -8.00 5.47 5.39
N LEU A 228 -7.92 4.84 6.56
CA LEU A 228 -8.15 3.41 6.77
C LEU A 228 -9.59 3.09 7.21
N SER A 229 -10.43 4.09 7.46
CA SER A 229 -11.82 3.88 7.85
C SER A 229 -12.64 3.24 6.73
N GLN A 230 -13.66 2.48 7.10
CA GLN A 230 -14.59 1.90 6.13
C GLN A 230 -15.47 2.96 5.45
N ASN A 231 -15.87 3.98 6.21
CA ASN A 231 -16.67 5.09 5.74
C ASN A 231 -15.90 6.38 6.00
N ILE A 232 -15.64 7.16 4.94
CA ILE A 232 -14.90 8.41 5.01
C ILE A 232 -15.82 9.50 4.44
N SER A 233 -16.16 10.49 5.24
CA SER A 233 -16.96 11.64 4.80
C SER A 233 -16.11 12.63 4.01
N GLU A 234 -16.74 13.52 3.24
CA GLU A 234 -16.03 14.61 2.56
C GLU A 234 -15.34 15.58 3.54
N GLU A 235 -15.90 15.78 4.73
CA GLU A 235 -15.25 16.55 5.79
C GLU A 235 -13.96 15.88 6.26
N ASN A 236 -13.99 14.56 6.46
CA ASN A 236 -12.81 13.77 6.79
C ASN A 236 -11.75 13.84 5.68
N PHE A 237 -12.16 13.79 4.41
CA PHE A 237 -11.23 13.96 3.29
C PHE A 237 -10.58 15.35 3.30
N LYS A 238 -11.38 16.41 3.43
CA LYS A 238 -10.88 17.79 3.49
C LYS A 238 -9.91 17.99 4.67
N GLN A 239 -10.21 17.38 5.81
CA GLN A 239 -9.30 17.39 6.94
C GLN A 239 -7.96 16.72 6.60
N CYS A 240 -8.00 15.51 6.03
CA CYS A 240 -6.78 14.78 5.66
C CYS A 240 -5.95 15.53 4.61
N GLU A 241 -6.58 16.21 3.65
CA GLU A 241 -5.87 17.03 2.66
C GLU A 241 -5.07 18.13 3.35
N ASN A 242 -5.73 18.91 4.20
CA ASN A 242 -5.08 19.99 4.95
C ASN A 242 -3.96 19.45 5.85
N ASP A 243 -4.23 18.38 6.59
CA ASP A 243 -3.28 17.77 7.51
C ASP A 243 -2.05 17.21 6.79
N LEU A 244 -2.22 16.57 5.63
CA LEU A 244 -1.11 15.99 4.86
C LEU A 244 -0.31 17.07 4.11
N ILE A 245 -0.96 18.10 3.55
CA ILE A 245 -0.27 19.25 2.96
C ILE A 245 0.58 19.93 4.03
N GLN A 246 -0.01 20.20 5.20
CA GLN A 246 0.70 20.80 6.32
C GLN A 246 1.86 19.92 6.80
N PHE A 247 1.63 18.62 6.99
CA PHE A 247 2.67 17.68 7.41
C PHE A 247 3.85 17.62 6.43
N VAL A 248 3.60 17.59 5.13
CA VAL A 248 4.65 17.54 4.09
C VAL A 248 5.45 18.84 4.06
N GLY A 249 4.78 20.00 4.11
CA GLY A 249 5.45 21.31 4.17
C GLY A 249 6.26 21.50 5.47
N GLU A 250 5.67 21.15 6.62
CA GLU A 250 6.36 21.15 7.91
C GLU A 250 7.56 20.20 7.92
N SER A 251 7.48 19.05 7.26
CA SER A 251 8.59 18.11 7.18
C SER A 251 9.82 18.75 6.51
N GLU A 252 9.64 19.53 5.45
CA GLU A 252 10.75 20.26 4.83
C GLU A 252 11.31 21.34 5.76
N ILE A 253 10.46 22.09 6.46
CA ILE A 253 10.87 23.15 7.38
C ILE A 253 11.64 22.59 8.58
N LEU A 254 11.12 21.50 9.15
CA LEU A 254 11.62 20.89 10.38
C LEU A 254 12.92 20.11 10.15
N TYR A 255 12.97 19.30 9.09
CA TYR A 255 14.08 18.37 8.87
C TYR A 255 14.96 18.72 7.65
N GLY A 256 14.54 19.68 6.83
CA GLY A 256 15.25 20.10 5.63
C GLY A 256 14.92 19.26 4.38
N LYS A 257 15.51 19.64 3.25
CA LYS A 257 15.25 19.01 1.94
C LYS A 257 15.65 17.53 1.85
N SER A 258 16.51 17.05 2.75
CA SER A 258 16.93 15.65 2.80
C SER A 258 15.76 14.71 3.09
N VAL A 259 14.70 15.15 3.79
CA VAL A 259 13.55 14.27 4.10
C VAL A 259 12.48 14.25 3.01
N MET A 260 12.61 15.11 2.00
CA MET A 260 11.64 15.24 0.92
C MET A 260 11.83 14.13 -0.12
N THR A 261 11.69 12.87 0.31
CA THR A 261 11.72 11.69 -0.55
C THR A 261 10.48 11.61 -1.42
N PHE A 262 10.51 10.75 -2.45
CA PHE A 262 9.30 10.42 -3.22
C PHE A 262 8.15 9.94 -2.33
N ASN A 263 8.43 9.13 -1.31
CA ASN A 263 7.38 8.62 -0.42
C ASN A 263 6.78 9.75 0.45
N MET A 264 7.60 10.70 0.91
CA MET A 264 7.10 11.89 1.60
C MET A 264 6.19 12.72 0.68
N HIS A 265 6.64 13.01 -0.55
CA HIS A 265 5.84 13.73 -1.54
C HIS A 265 4.56 12.98 -1.94
N SER A 266 4.60 11.64 -1.99
CA SER A 266 3.42 10.83 -2.35
C SER A 266 2.23 11.01 -1.40
N LEU A 267 2.45 11.53 -0.18
CA LEU A 267 1.38 11.81 0.77
C LEU A 267 0.43 12.90 0.29
N LEU A 268 0.90 13.85 -0.53
CA LEU A 268 0.04 14.88 -1.15
C LEU A 268 -1.05 14.25 -2.04
N HIS A 269 -0.79 13.04 -2.55
CA HIS A 269 -1.68 12.31 -3.48
C HIS A 269 -2.58 11.28 -2.80
N VAL A 270 -2.40 11.03 -1.50
CA VAL A 270 -3.07 9.91 -0.84
C VAL A 270 -4.58 10.10 -0.78
N VAL A 271 -5.06 11.31 -0.53
CA VAL A 271 -6.50 11.56 -0.43
C VAL A 271 -7.20 11.30 -1.76
N ASP A 272 -6.69 11.87 -2.86
CA ASP A 272 -7.23 11.62 -4.19
C ASP A 272 -7.09 10.16 -4.60
N SER A 273 -5.97 9.51 -4.26
CA SER A 273 -5.82 8.07 -4.45
C SER A 273 -6.92 7.29 -3.74
N VAL A 274 -7.28 7.65 -2.51
CA VAL A 274 -8.33 6.97 -1.75
C VAL A 274 -9.73 7.27 -2.31
N ARG A 275 -10.00 8.51 -2.73
CA ARG A 275 -11.27 8.85 -3.41
C ARG A 275 -11.47 8.01 -4.67
N MET A 276 -10.39 7.78 -5.43
CA MET A 276 -10.46 7.07 -6.71
C MET A 276 -10.49 5.55 -6.58
N SER A 277 -9.80 4.98 -5.59
CA SER A 277 -9.54 3.53 -5.54
C SER A 277 -10.00 2.85 -4.25
N GLY A 278 -10.55 3.63 -3.31
CA GLY A 278 -11.01 3.16 -2.00
C GLY A 278 -9.95 3.30 -0.89
N PRO A 279 -10.33 2.96 0.36
CA PRO A 279 -9.47 3.11 1.54
C PRO A 279 -8.12 2.40 1.41
N LEU A 280 -7.12 2.87 2.18
CA LEU A 280 -5.75 2.35 2.13
C LEU A 280 -5.63 0.84 2.35
N TRP A 281 -6.56 0.22 3.10
CA TRP A 281 -6.57 -1.22 3.31
C TRP A 281 -7.05 -2.01 2.08
N ALA A 282 -7.92 -1.42 1.25
CA ALA A 282 -8.49 -2.07 0.08
C ALA A 282 -7.49 -2.16 -1.08
N THR A 283 -6.54 -1.23 -1.13
CA THR A 283 -5.51 -1.15 -2.17
C THR A 283 -4.10 -1.49 -1.66
N SER A 284 -4.00 -1.99 -0.44
CA SER A 284 -2.72 -2.32 0.18
C SER A 284 -2.01 -3.50 -0.48
N THR A 285 -0.68 -3.46 -0.48
CA THR A 285 0.15 -4.56 -1.00
C THR A 285 0.44 -5.69 0.01
N PHE A 286 -0.11 -5.63 1.24
CA PHE A 286 0.06 -6.68 2.27
C PHE A 286 -0.29 -8.10 1.79
N PRO A 287 -1.43 -8.34 1.13
CA PRO A 287 -1.79 -9.69 0.67
C PRO A 287 -0.78 -10.24 -0.35
N TYR A 288 -0.36 -9.41 -1.31
CA TYR A 288 0.59 -9.82 -2.35
C TYR A 288 1.96 -10.14 -1.77
N GLU A 289 2.45 -9.37 -0.79
CA GLU A 289 3.75 -9.65 -0.16
C GLU A 289 3.72 -10.94 0.68
N ASN A 290 2.59 -11.22 1.33
CA ASN A 290 2.38 -12.50 2.01
C ASN A 290 2.34 -13.68 1.01
N ASP A 291 1.64 -13.51 -0.10
CA ASP A 291 1.57 -14.55 -1.14
C ASP A 291 2.93 -14.77 -1.81
N ASN A 292 3.71 -13.71 -2.06
CA ASN A 292 5.08 -13.81 -2.55
C ASN A 292 5.95 -14.68 -1.63
N PHE A 293 5.80 -14.56 -0.32
CA PHE A 293 6.49 -15.41 0.64
C PHE A 293 6.10 -16.88 0.48
N HIS A 294 4.81 -17.18 0.35
CA HIS A 294 4.33 -18.56 0.12
C HIS A 294 4.78 -19.13 -1.22
N LEU A 295 4.79 -18.33 -2.29
CA LEU A 295 5.27 -18.75 -3.60
C LEU A 295 6.77 -19.09 -3.55
N LYS A 296 7.57 -18.30 -2.83
CA LYS A 296 9.01 -18.57 -2.66
C LYS A 296 9.28 -19.90 -1.94
N GLN A 297 8.43 -20.31 -0.99
CA GLN A 297 8.54 -21.61 -0.33
C GLN A 297 8.31 -22.81 -1.27
N ASN A 298 7.65 -22.59 -2.42
CA ASN A 298 7.50 -23.63 -3.43
C ASN A 298 8.80 -23.86 -4.22
N VAL A 299 9.81 -23.02 -4.09
CA VAL A 299 11.10 -23.18 -4.77
C VAL A 299 12.04 -24.02 -3.92
N SER A 300 12.40 -25.21 -4.43
CA SER A 300 13.31 -26.16 -3.77
C SER A 300 14.72 -26.14 -4.36
N GLY A 301 14.94 -25.44 -5.49
CA GLY A 301 16.24 -25.31 -6.13
C GLY A 301 16.23 -24.33 -7.31
N PRO A 302 17.40 -24.03 -7.91
CA PRO A 302 17.53 -22.98 -8.93
C PRO A 302 16.95 -23.36 -10.31
N ASN A 303 16.78 -24.66 -10.60
CA ASN A 303 16.38 -25.13 -11.93
C ASN A 303 14.86 -25.10 -12.10
N GLY A 304 14.35 -24.40 -13.12
CA GLY A 304 12.94 -24.43 -13.46
C GLY A 304 12.02 -23.85 -12.38
N VAL A 305 12.44 -22.76 -11.72
CA VAL A 305 11.71 -22.08 -10.62
C VAL A 305 10.23 -21.89 -10.94
N LEU A 306 9.89 -21.40 -12.14
CA LEU A 306 8.50 -21.20 -12.56
C LEU A 306 7.70 -22.50 -12.61
N HIS A 307 8.31 -23.58 -13.10
CA HIS A 307 7.68 -24.90 -13.17
C HIS A 307 7.48 -25.47 -11.76
N GLN A 308 8.44 -25.32 -10.86
CA GLN A 308 8.31 -25.76 -9.47
C GLN A 308 7.13 -25.05 -8.76
N ILE A 309 7.03 -23.73 -8.94
CA ILE A 309 5.94 -22.93 -8.38
C ILE A 309 4.61 -23.39 -8.98
N ALA A 310 4.50 -23.50 -10.31
CA ALA A 310 3.28 -23.89 -11.00
C ALA A 310 2.82 -25.29 -10.56
N THR A 311 3.72 -26.27 -10.57
CA THR A 311 3.41 -27.67 -10.21
C THR A 311 2.93 -27.78 -8.77
N LYS A 312 3.64 -27.20 -7.80
CA LYS A 312 3.23 -27.26 -6.39
C LYS A 312 1.91 -26.54 -6.12
N THR A 313 1.67 -25.40 -6.77
CA THR A 313 0.40 -24.68 -6.67
C THR A 313 -0.76 -25.50 -7.25
N LEU A 314 -0.57 -26.11 -8.42
CA LEU A 314 -1.57 -26.99 -9.04
C LEU A 314 -1.85 -28.24 -8.19
N GLN A 315 -0.81 -28.86 -7.62
CA GLN A 315 -0.95 -30.01 -6.72
C GLN A 315 -1.79 -29.65 -5.48
N ARG A 316 -1.50 -28.51 -4.83
CA ARG A 316 -2.30 -28.02 -3.69
C ARG A 316 -3.75 -27.76 -4.07
N SER A 317 -4.00 -27.14 -5.23
CA SER A 317 -5.37 -26.88 -5.72
C SER A 317 -6.13 -28.17 -6.01
N ARG A 318 -5.49 -29.15 -6.68
CA ARG A 318 -6.09 -30.47 -6.93
C ARG A 318 -6.42 -31.21 -5.64
N LEU A 319 -5.47 -31.24 -4.69
CA LEU A 319 -5.68 -31.88 -3.39
C LEU A 319 -6.85 -31.23 -2.64
N LYS A 320 -6.91 -29.88 -2.61
CA LYS A 320 -8.02 -29.16 -2.00
C LYS A 320 -9.37 -29.55 -2.60
N ASN A 321 -9.46 -29.60 -3.93
CA ASN A 321 -10.70 -29.98 -4.61
C ASN A 321 -11.07 -31.46 -4.40
N ALA A 322 -10.09 -32.37 -4.45
CA ALA A 322 -10.32 -33.80 -4.21
C ALA A 322 -10.86 -34.05 -2.79
N VAL A 323 -10.23 -33.44 -1.78
CA VAL A 323 -10.65 -33.57 -0.38
C VAL A 323 -12.04 -32.96 -0.14
N ILE A 324 -12.40 -31.86 -0.82
CA ILE A 324 -13.75 -31.28 -0.71
C ILE A 324 -14.81 -32.20 -1.35
N ASN A 325 -14.47 -32.85 -2.46
CA ASN A 325 -15.42 -33.67 -3.23
C ASN A 325 -15.59 -35.10 -2.71
N GLU A 326 -14.61 -35.66 -2.00
CA GLU A 326 -14.64 -37.05 -1.50
C GLU A 326 -15.27 -37.22 -0.11
N ASN A 327 -15.47 -36.13 0.65
CA ASN A 327 -16.00 -36.21 2.01
C ASN A 327 -17.54 -36.18 2.04
N LYS A 328 -18.13 -37.19 2.69
CA LYS A 328 -19.60 -37.41 2.71
C LYS A 328 -20.32 -36.80 3.90
N THR A 329 -19.61 -36.38 4.95
CA THR A 329 -20.22 -35.80 6.15
C THR A 329 -19.89 -34.32 6.27
N ASP A 330 -20.88 -33.52 6.63
CA ASP A 330 -20.74 -32.06 6.75
C ASP A 330 -19.60 -31.67 7.69
N THR A 331 -19.41 -32.41 8.79
CA THR A 331 -18.33 -32.18 9.77
C THR A 331 -16.94 -32.36 9.17
N CYS A 332 -16.74 -33.38 8.33
CA CYS A 332 -15.45 -33.65 7.70
C CYS A 332 -15.15 -32.65 6.59
N THR A 333 -16.17 -32.27 5.82
CA THR A 333 -16.08 -31.20 4.83
C THR A 333 -15.71 -29.86 5.48
N ILE A 334 -16.33 -29.49 6.60
CA ILE A 334 -16.00 -28.27 7.38
C ILE A 334 -14.56 -28.32 7.89
N TYR A 335 -14.12 -29.45 8.46
CA TYR A 335 -12.75 -29.62 8.94
C TYR A 335 -11.73 -29.49 7.81
N CYS A 336 -11.97 -30.15 6.67
CA CYS A 336 -11.10 -30.10 5.51
C CYS A 336 -11.08 -28.72 4.84
N GLN A 337 -12.21 -28.02 4.77
CA GLN A 337 -12.25 -26.61 4.37
C GLN A 337 -11.40 -25.75 5.32
N GLY A 338 -11.39 -26.07 6.62
CA GLY A 338 -10.53 -25.46 7.63
C GLY A 338 -9.03 -25.70 7.41
N LEU A 339 -8.61 -26.91 7.01
CA LEU A 339 -7.21 -27.25 6.72
C LEU A 339 -6.59 -26.42 5.60
N PHE A 340 -7.40 -26.05 4.60
CA PHE A 340 -6.95 -25.29 3.42
C PHE A 340 -7.36 -23.81 3.44
N ASN A 341 -7.96 -23.35 4.54
CA ASN A 341 -8.13 -21.92 4.80
C ASN A 341 -6.86 -21.41 5.49
N LEU A 342 -6.27 -20.33 4.95
CA LEU A 342 -5.37 -19.49 5.72
C LEU A 342 -6.10 -19.13 7.01
N ARG A 343 -5.52 -19.41 8.19
CA ARG A 343 -6.12 -19.18 9.52
C ARG A 343 -6.90 -17.86 9.49
N LYS A 344 -8.22 -17.95 9.32
CA LYS A 344 -9.09 -16.79 9.51
C LYS A 344 -8.98 -16.47 10.98
N LEU A 345 -8.68 -15.21 11.30
CA LEU A 345 -9.23 -14.61 12.51
C LEU A 345 -10.74 -14.87 12.44
N VAL A 346 -11.22 -15.84 13.20
CA VAL A 346 -12.64 -16.04 13.42
C VAL A 346 -13.06 -14.82 14.22
N MET A 347 -13.94 -13.97 13.68
CA MET A 347 -14.66 -13.03 14.53
C MET A 347 -15.47 -13.87 15.50
N GLN A 348 -15.02 -13.94 16.75
CA GLN A 348 -15.83 -14.46 17.84
C GLN A 348 -16.71 -13.31 18.34
N ASN A 349 -18.01 -13.60 18.41
CA ASN A 349 -19.13 -12.81 18.94
C ASN A 349 -18.89 -11.33 19.22
N THR A 350 -19.57 -10.47 18.47
CA THR A 350 -19.69 -9.04 18.78
C THR A 350 -20.78 -8.81 19.82
N ILE A 351 -20.42 -8.25 20.98
CA ILE A 351 -21.39 -7.72 21.94
C ILE A 351 -21.40 -6.20 21.80
N THR A 352 -22.59 -5.62 21.63
CA THR A 352 -22.75 -4.16 21.62
C THR A 352 -23.15 -3.71 23.02
N VAL A 353 -22.28 -2.93 23.68
CA VAL A 353 -22.59 -2.29 24.96
C VAL A 353 -22.44 -0.78 24.79
N CYS A 354 -23.50 -0.03 25.05
CA CYS A 354 -23.52 1.44 24.99
C CYS A 354 -23.00 2.04 23.66
N GLY A 355 -23.27 1.38 22.52
CA GLY A 355 -22.86 1.86 21.20
C GLY A 355 -21.41 1.54 20.80
N ALA A 356 -20.66 0.80 21.63
CA ALA A 356 -19.36 0.25 21.26
C ALA A 356 -19.49 -1.24 20.90
N VAL A 357 -18.85 -1.65 19.80
CA VAL A 357 -18.72 -3.07 19.41
C VAL A 357 -17.47 -3.62 20.10
N LEU A 358 -17.66 -4.52 21.05
CA LEU A 358 -16.59 -5.28 21.68
C LEU A 358 -16.37 -6.57 20.88
N ILE A 359 -15.10 -6.89 20.59
CA ILE A 359 -14.68 -8.14 19.93
C ILE A 359 -13.86 -8.93 20.96
N GLY A 360 -14.30 -10.14 21.31
CA GLY A 360 -13.63 -11.04 22.26
C GLY A 360 -14.57 -11.60 23.34
N GLU A 361 -14.23 -12.79 23.85
CA GLU A 361 -14.89 -13.42 25.02
C GLU A 361 -14.77 -12.59 26.31
#